data_AF-A0A382TDI8-F1
#
_entry.id   AF-A0A382TDI8-F1
#
_cell.length_a   1.000
_cell.length_b   1.000
_cell.length_c   1.000
_cell.angle_alpha   90.00
_cell.angle_beta   90.00
_cell.angle_gamma   90.00
#
_symmetry.space_group_name_H-M   'P 1'
#
loop_
_entity.id
_entity.type
_entity.pdbx_description
1 polymer ?
#
loop_
_entity_poly.entity_id
_entity_poly.type
_entity_poly.pdbx_seq_one_letter_code
_entity_poly.pdbx_strand_id
1 'polypeptide(L)'
;MESGEAMPDPSEGDINLSARRSEWVEKNLDEKTRKLLAEDSRLFLHQSLSTPCLDVLAHCEGAHIENLQGRRLLDFHGNNVHQVGFSHPKVIEAVKTQLDELSFCTRRYTN
;
A
#
# COMPACT_ATOMS: atom_id res chain seq x y z
N MET A 1 5.44 -6.35 -35.78
CA MET A 1 6.48 -5.72 -34.94
C MET A 1 6.20 -6.22 -33.54
N GLU A 2 6.93 -7.25 -33.10
CA GLU A 2 6.87 -7.71 -31.72
C GLU A 2 7.43 -6.58 -30.85
N SER A 3 6.58 -5.98 -30.03
CA SER A 3 7.03 -5.07 -28.98
C SER A 3 7.89 -5.89 -28.02
N GLY A 4 9.20 -5.69 -28.08
CA GLY A 4 10.13 -6.26 -27.11
C GLY A 4 9.88 -5.64 -25.75
N GLU A 5 8.91 -6.17 -25.01
CA GLU A 5 8.79 -5.90 -23.59
C GLU A 5 9.99 -6.55 -22.90
N ALA A 6 10.87 -5.71 -22.37
CA ALA A 6 11.98 -6.17 -21.57
C ALA A 6 11.42 -7.02 -20.43
N MET A 7 11.90 -8.25 -20.32
CA MET A 7 11.57 -9.13 -19.20
C MET A 7 11.89 -8.40 -17.88
N PRO A 8 10.94 -8.34 -16.93
CA PRO A 8 11.18 -7.68 -15.66
C PRO A 8 12.37 -8.31 -14.93
N ASP A 9 13.13 -7.47 -14.22
CA ASP A 9 14.25 -7.93 -13.40
C ASP A 9 13.73 -8.93 -12.36
N PRO A 10 14.29 -10.16 -12.29
CA PRO A 10 13.87 -11.17 -11.32
C PRO A 10 13.91 -10.72 -9.86
N SER A 11 14.68 -9.68 -9.51
CA SER A 11 14.73 -9.14 -8.15
C SER A 11 13.48 -8.36 -7.72
N GLU A 12 12.68 -7.88 -8.67
CA GLU A 12 11.63 -6.89 -8.41
C GLU A 12 10.32 -7.53 -7.90
N GLY A 13 10.08 -8.83 -8.10
CA GLY A 13 8.81 -9.48 -7.73
C GLY A 13 7.70 -9.29 -8.78
N ASP A 14 6.42 -9.34 -8.39
CA ASP A 14 5.29 -9.19 -9.34
C ASP A 14 5.13 -7.74 -9.80
N ILE A 15 5.52 -7.45 -11.04
CA ILE A 15 5.40 -6.12 -11.67
C ILE A 15 3.98 -5.75 -12.13
N ASN A 16 2.95 -6.45 -11.65
CA ASN A 16 1.52 -6.22 -11.91
C ASN A 16 1.01 -6.58 -13.32
N LEU A 17 1.86 -7.10 -14.22
CA LEU A 17 1.48 -7.41 -15.61
C LEU A 17 1.26 -8.90 -15.90
N SER A 18 1.46 -9.77 -14.91
CA SER A 18 1.38 -11.22 -15.15
C SER A 18 -0.06 -11.71 -15.33
N ALA A 19 -0.28 -12.74 -16.16
CA ALA A 19 -1.60 -13.36 -16.30
C ALA A 19 -2.16 -13.86 -14.95
N ARG A 20 -1.28 -14.35 -14.07
CA ARG A 20 -1.64 -14.76 -12.70
C ARG A 20 -2.19 -13.60 -11.86
N ARG A 21 -1.70 -12.38 -12.08
CA ARG A 21 -2.23 -11.18 -11.42
C ARG A 21 -3.66 -10.92 -11.85
N SER A 22 -3.95 -10.95 -13.15
CA SER A 22 -5.32 -10.79 -13.67
C SER A 22 -6.25 -11.88 -13.14
N GLU A 23 -5.84 -13.14 -13.18
CA GLU A 23 -6.64 -14.26 -12.64
C GLU A 23 -6.92 -14.10 -11.15
N TRP A 24 -5.94 -13.66 -10.36
CA TRP A 24 -6.11 -13.42 -8.93
C TRP A 24 -7.13 -12.31 -8.68
N VAL A 25 -7.05 -11.19 -9.41
CA VAL A 25 -8.00 -10.07 -9.28
C VAL A 25 -9.43 -10.52 -9.58
N GLU A 26 -9.65 -11.23 -10.67
CA GLU A 26 -10.98 -11.71 -11.06
C GLU A 26 -11.56 -12.67 -10.01
N LYS A 27 -10.74 -13.59 -9.50
CA LYS A 27 -11.17 -14.61 -8.54
C LYS A 27 -11.41 -14.07 -7.13
N ASN A 28 -10.63 -13.08 -6.70
CA ASN A 28 -10.55 -12.72 -5.29
C ASN A 28 -11.24 -11.40 -4.94
N LEU A 29 -11.31 -10.44 -5.86
CA LEU A 29 -11.83 -9.11 -5.57
C LEU A 29 -13.33 -9.01 -5.89
N ASP A 30 -14.04 -8.15 -5.17
CA ASP A 30 -15.42 -7.81 -5.49
C ASP A 30 -15.50 -6.58 -6.41
N GLU A 31 -16.70 -6.26 -6.87
CA GLU A 31 -16.92 -5.14 -7.79
C GLU A 31 -16.57 -3.79 -7.17
N LYS A 32 -16.83 -3.61 -5.86
CA LYS A 32 -16.54 -2.38 -5.15
C LYS A 32 -15.04 -2.12 -5.10
N THR A 33 -14.26 -3.14 -4.74
CA THR A 33 -12.80 -3.07 -4.68
C THR A 33 -12.21 -2.86 -6.08
N ARG A 34 -12.67 -3.60 -7.09
CA ARG A 34 -12.22 -3.41 -8.50
C ARG A 34 -12.45 -1.99 -9.00
N LYS A 35 -13.63 -1.43 -8.74
CA LYS A 35 -13.96 -0.05 -9.16
C LYS A 35 -13.01 0.97 -8.54
N LEU A 36 -12.70 0.84 -7.24
CA LEU A 36 -11.80 1.76 -6.56
C LEU A 36 -10.36 1.63 -7.07
N LEU A 37 -9.87 0.41 -7.31
CA LEU A 37 -8.55 0.17 -7.90
C LEU A 37 -8.45 0.74 -9.33
N ALA A 38 -9.51 0.63 -10.12
CA ALA A 38 -9.55 1.21 -11.47
C ALA A 38 -9.54 2.75 -11.43
N GLU A 39 -10.22 3.36 -10.44
CA GLU A 39 -10.18 4.79 -10.23
C GLU A 39 -8.80 5.28 -9.77
N ASP A 40 -8.19 4.60 -8.80
CA ASP A 40 -6.82 4.85 -8.33
C ASP A 40 -5.82 4.80 -9.49
N SER A 41 -5.81 3.71 -10.26
CA SER A 41 -4.94 3.54 -11.42
C SER A 41 -5.14 4.62 -12.50
N ARG A 42 -6.35 5.18 -12.64
CA ARG A 42 -6.63 6.25 -13.61
C ARG A 42 -6.08 7.60 -13.14
N LEU A 43 -6.02 7.82 -11.82
CA LEU A 43 -5.67 9.11 -11.23
C LEU A 43 -4.19 9.23 -10.89
N PHE A 44 -3.50 8.12 -10.62
CA PHE A 44 -2.09 8.10 -10.24
C PHE A 44 -1.16 7.60 -11.35
N LEU A 45 0.13 7.91 -11.22
CA LEU A 45 1.15 7.46 -12.16
C LEU A 45 1.36 5.94 -12.05
N HIS A 46 1.52 5.27 -13.19
CA HIS A 46 1.85 3.85 -13.21
C HIS A 46 3.34 3.65 -12.87
N GLN A 47 3.60 3.07 -11.71
CA GLN A 47 4.94 2.66 -11.27
C GLN A 47 4.97 1.14 -11.05
N SER A 48 6.04 0.49 -11.51
CA SER A 48 6.29 -0.93 -11.25
C SER A 48 6.20 -1.24 -9.76
N LEU A 49 5.64 -2.39 -9.42
CA LEU A 49 5.41 -2.87 -8.04
C LEU A 49 4.42 -2.05 -7.20
N SER A 50 3.80 -1.01 -7.77
CA SER A 50 2.88 -0.14 -7.04
C SER A 50 1.52 -0.07 -7.72
N THR A 51 1.46 0.37 -8.97
CA THR A 51 0.19 0.69 -9.66
C THR A 51 0.04 -0.17 -10.92
N PRO A 52 -1.12 -0.83 -11.12
CA PRO A 52 -2.29 -0.86 -10.23
C PRO A 52 -2.02 -1.58 -8.90
N CYS A 53 -2.60 -1.08 -7.81
CA CYS A 53 -2.52 -1.72 -6.50
C CYS A 53 -3.12 -3.15 -6.52
N LEU A 54 -2.70 -4.02 -5.60
CA LEU A 54 -3.19 -5.41 -5.50
C LEU A 54 -4.60 -5.50 -4.92
N ASP A 55 -4.86 -4.74 -3.86
CA ASP A 55 -6.11 -4.75 -3.10
C ASP A 55 -6.25 -3.38 -2.41
N VAL A 56 -7.34 -3.15 -1.70
CA VAL A 56 -7.60 -1.91 -0.96
C VAL A 56 -7.69 -2.18 0.54
N LEU A 57 -6.91 -1.44 1.33
CA LEU A 57 -6.93 -1.53 2.79
C LEU A 57 -8.05 -0.69 3.40
N ALA A 58 -8.79 -1.31 4.32
CA ALA A 58 -9.79 -0.67 5.17
C ALA A 58 -9.22 -0.29 6.54
N HIS A 59 -8.35 -1.15 7.10
CA HIS A 59 -7.83 -1.00 8.45
C HIS A 59 -6.46 -1.69 8.60
N CYS A 60 -5.69 -1.29 9.62
CA CYS A 60 -4.46 -1.95 10.03
C CYS A 60 -4.19 -1.77 11.52
N GLU A 61 -3.77 -2.83 12.20
CA GLU A 61 -3.48 -2.86 13.63
C GLU A 61 -2.48 -3.96 13.97
N GLY A 62 -1.46 -3.61 14.77
CA GLY A 62 -0.43 -4.57 15.17
C GLY A 62 0.28 -5.15 13.94
N ALA A 63 0.28 -6.47 13.79
CA ALA A 63 0.84 -7.15 12.60
C ALA A 63 -0.19 -7.43 11.49
N HIS A 64 -1.41 -6.91 11.60
CA HIS A 64 -2.51 -7.23 10.70
C HIS A 64 -2.92 -6.04 9.84
N ILE A 65 -3.38 -6.37 8.64
CA ILE A 65 -4.10 -5.48 7.73
C ILE A 65 -5.47 -6.11 7.42
N GLU A 66 -6.47 -5.27 7.18
CA GLU A 66 -7.81 -5.69 6.79
C GLU A 66 -8.18 -5.01 5.47
N ASN A 67 -8.62 -5.79 4.47
CA ASN A 67 -9.03 -5.25 3.19
C ASN A 67 -10.51 -4.77 3.20
N LEU A 68 -10.96 -4.09 2.15
CA LEU A 68 -12.35 -3.60 2.03
C LEU A 68 -13.41 -4.71 2.03
N GLN A 69 -13.03 -5.96 1.80
CA GLN A 69 -13.89 -7.14 1.86
C GLN A 69 -13.88 -7.81 3.25
N GLY A 70 -13.24 -7.20 4.25
CA GLY A 70 -13.19 -7.69 5.64
C GLY A 70 -12.20 -8.84 5.85
N ARG A 71 -11.31 -9.13 4.90
CA ARG A 71 -10.27 -10.15 5.07
C ARG A 71 -9.16 -9.61 5.93
N ARG A 72 -8.96 -10.23 7.09
CA ARG A 72 -7.85 -9.95 8.01
C ARG A 72 -6.64 -10.79 7.62
N LEU A 73 -5.55 -10.13 7.26
CA LEU A 73 -4.30 -10.71 6.76
C LEU A 73 -3.15 -10.33 7.70
N LEU A 74 -2.16 -11.22 7.80
CA LEU A 74 -0.88 -10.90 8.43
C LEU A 74 -0.01 -10.18 7.40
N ASP A 75 0.58 -9.06 7.80
CA ASP A 75 1.53 -8.33 6.96
C ASP A 75 2.95 -8.85 7.16
N PHE A 76 3.50 -9.45 6.10
CA PHE A 76 4.90 -9.87 6.02
C PHE A 76 5.76 -8.92 5.19
N HIS A 77 5.19 -7.82 4.69
CA HIS A 77 5.91 -6.81 3.92
C HIS A 77 6.47 -5.72 4.84
N GLY A 78 5.63 -5.13 5.71
CA GLY A 78 6.02 -4.24 6.81
C GLY A 78 6.72 -2.93 6.45
N ASN A 79 7.11 -2.75 5.17
CA ASN A 79 7.91 -1.65 4.63
C ASN A 79 9.16 -1.31 5.48
N ASN A 80 9.62 -2.24 6.32
CA ASN A 80 10.64 -2.03 7.37
C ASN A 80 10.35 -0.89 8.37
N VAL A 81 9.15 -0.31 8.38
CA VAL A 81 8.79 0.85 9.22
C VAL A 81 7.77 0.50 10.31
N HIS A 82 7.07 -0.63 10.20
CA HIS A 82 6.00 -1.01 11.12
C HIS A 82 6.44 -1.97 12.24
N GLN A 83 7.69 -1.83 12.73
CA GLN A 83 8.26 -2.72 13.77
C GLN A 83 7.50 -2.70 15.10
N VAL A 84 6.90 -1.55 15.44
CA VAL A 84 6.03 -1.41 16.63
C VAL A 84 4.56 -1.75 16.33
N GLY A 85 4.27 -2.24 15.12
CA GLY A 85 2.94 -2.54 14.63
C GLY A 85 2.23 -1.32 14.01
N PHE A 86 1.29 -1.62 13.10
CA PHE A 86 0.36 -0.64 12.56
C PHE A 86 -0.49 -0.02 13.67
N SER A 87 -0.78 1.27 13.51
CA SER A 87 -1.69 2.03 14.38
C SER A 87 -1.34 1.94 15.89
N HIS A 88 -0.06 1.81 16.23
CA HIS A 88 0.36 1.66 17.62
C HIS A 88 -0.11 2.87 18.47
N PRO A 89 -0.92 2.67 19.54
CA PRO A 89 -1.61 3.77 20.23
C PRO A 89 -0.68 4.88 20.72
N LYS A 90 0.47 4.51 21.31
CA LYS A 90 1.45 5.49 21.80
C LYS A 90 2.09 6.32 20.69
N VAL A 91 2.24 5.76 19.48
CA VAL A 91 2.80 6.49 18.34
C VAL A 91 1.76 7.47 17.81
N ILE A 92 0.51 7.04 17.66
CA ILE A 92 -0.60 7.90 17.24
C ILE A 92 -0.76 9.07 18.21
N GLU A 93 -0.75 8.80 19.52
CA GLU A 93 -0.86 9.83 20.55
C GLU A 93 0.30 10.83 20.47
N ALA A 94 1.55 10.35 20.42
CA ALA A 94 2.73 11.21 20.32
C ALA A 94 2.71 12.09 19.06
N VAL A 95 2.31 11.54 17.91
CA VAL A 95 2.18 12.30 16.65
C VAL A 95 1.10 13.39 16.78
N LYS A 96 -0.07 13.06 17.34
CA LYS A 96 -1.16 14.04 17.53
C LYS A 96 -0.76 15.17 18.46
N THR A 97 -0.19 14.83 19.62
CA THR A 97 0.30 15.83 20.58
C THR A 97 1.36 16.74 19.93
N GLN A 98 2.33 16.16 19.21
CA GLN A 98 3.37 16.95 18.56
C GLN A 98 2.82 17.84 17.44
N LEU A 99 1.80 17.40 16.70
CA LEU A 99 1.14 18.22 15.68
C LEU A 99 0.45 19.44 16.29
N ASP A 100 -0.16 19.29 17.47
CA ASP A 100 -0.81 20.40 18.20
C ASP A 100 0.22 21.35 18.85
N GLU A 101 1.36 20.84 19.31
CA GLU A 101 2.42 21.65 19.94
C GLU A 101 3.32 22.37 18.91
N LEU A 102 3.86 21.63 17.95
CA LEU A 102 4.73 22.14 16.89
C LEU A 102 4.77 21.17 15.71
N SER A 103 3.99 21.49 14.67
CA SER A 103 3.89 20.67 13.46
C SER A 103 5.11 20.77 12.52
N PHE A 104 5.91 21.84 12.63
CA PHE A 104 7.06 22.04 11.76
C PHE A 104 8.16 22.87 12.41
N CYS A 105 9.39 22.35 12.38
CA CYS A 105 10.59 23.10 12.74
C CYS A 105 11.32 23.53 11.46
N THR A 106 11.39 24.83 11.21
CA THR A 106 12.08 25.33 10.01
C THR A 106 13.60 25.07 10.10
N ARG A 107 14.26 24.93 8.95
CA ARG A 107 15.65 24.43 8.76
C ARG A 107 16.78 25.15 9.54
N ARG A 108 16.47 26.16 10.38
CA ARG A 108 17.46 26.90 11.20
C ARG A 108 17.13 26.96 12.70
N TYR A 109 16.08 26.29 13.15
CA TYR A 109 15.63 26.30 14.55
C TYR A 109 15.72 24.88 15.14
N THR A 110 15.72 24.77 16.47
CA THR A 110 15.66 23.50 17.22
C THR A 110 14.50 23.54 18.21
N ASN A 111 13.97 22.39 18.60
CA ASN A 111 12.97 22.19 19.64
C ASN A 111 13.42 21.11 20.64
#